data_AF-A0A2A9F759-F1
#
_entry.id   AF-A0A2A9F759-F1
#
_cell.length_a   1.000
_cell.length_b   1.000
_cell.length_c   1.000
_cell.angle_alpha   90.00
_cell.angle_beta   90.00
_cell.angle_gamma   90.00
#
_symmetry.space_group_name_H-M   'P 1'
#
loop_
_entity.id
_entity.type
_entity.pdbx_description
1 polymer ?
#
loop_
_entity_poly.entity_id
_entity_poly.type
_entity_poly.pdbx_seq_one_letter_code
_entity_poly.pdbx_strand_id
1 'polypeptide(L)'
;MKMGKTLLTASALGIALVGATAPAATAGTMSTQAKHTASIACSSPKNAKANYSWGDGITNVTVYFNNHCSHKVSAGIVLEDTTGGGALSVECMTTNGGTSGKKKFHIGVDHTVKRIQKGCSL
;
A
#
# COMPACT_ATOMS: atom_id res chain seq x y z
N MET A 1 11.94 -24.91 -55.25
CA MET A 1 11.85 -26.30 -54.79
C MET A 1 10.59 -26.44 -53.95
N LYS A 2 9.59 -27.19 -54.44
CA LYS A 2 8.34 -27.51 -53.75
C LYS A 2 8.57 -28.77 -52.94
N MET A 3 8.28 -28.72 -51.64
CA MET A 3 8.16 -29.92 -50.81
C MET A 3 6.95 -29.74 -49.90
N GLY A 4 5.90 -30.49 -50.23
CA GLY A 4 4.69 -30.62 -49.43
C GLY A 4 4.94 -31.41 -48.15
N LYS A 5 4.00 -31.28 -47.22
CA LYS A 5 3.92 -32.13 -46.04
C LYS A 5 2.48 -32.56 -45.81
N THR A 6 2.33 -33.88 -45.91
CA THR A 6 1.20 -34.76 -45.65
C THR A 6 0.53 -34.44 -44.30
N LEU A 7 -0.80 -34.28 -44.33
CA LEU A 7 -1.66 -34.27 -43.15
C LEU A 7 -1.96 -35.71 -42.74
N LEU A 8 -1.51 -36.11 -41.54
CA LEU A 8 -1.93 -37.37 -40.91
C LEU A 8 -3.23 -37.14 -40.12
N THR A 9 -4.25 -37.89 -40.50
CA THR A 9 -5.43 -38.22 -39.70
C THR A 9 -5.05 -39.11 -38.50
N ALA A 10 -5.51 -38.75 -37.30
CA ALA A 10 -5.44 -39.62 -36.12
C ALA A 10 -6.80 -39.62 -35.39
N SER A 11 -7.26 -40.84 -35.14
CA SER A 11 -8.59 -41.23 -34.70
C SER A 11 -8.89 -40.89 -33.24
N ALA A 12 -10.18 -40.65 -32.97
CA ALA A 12 -10.75 -40.44 -31.65
C ALA A 12 -10.56 -41.68 -30.74
N LEU A 13 -10.04 -41.45 -29.54
CA LEU A 13 -10.13 -42.37 -28.40
C LEU A 13 -10.79 -41.59 -27.25
N GLY A 14 -12.05 -41.94 -27.00
CA GLY A 14 -12.82 -41.43 -25.87
C GLY A 14 -12.24 -41.94 -24.55
N ILE A 15 -11.86 -41.01 -23.70
CA ILE A 15 -11.56 -41.27 -22.29
C ILE A 15 -12.69 -40.64 -21.50
N ALA A 16 -13.53 -41.47 -20.88
CA ALA A 16 -14.53 -41.04 -19.92
C ALA A 16 -13.80 -40.47 -18.68
N LEU A 17 -13.73 -39.14 -18.58
CA LEU A 17 -13.33 -38.48 -17.35
C LEU A 17 -14.50 -38.58 -16.37
N VAL A 18 -14.37 -39.45 -15.38
CA VAL A 18 -15.15 -39.40 -14.14
C VAL A 18 -14.89 -38.03 -13.49
N GLY A 19 -15.90 -37.16 -13.50
CA GLY A 19 -15.84 -35.85 -12.89
C GLY A 19 -15.73 -35.96 -11.38
N ALA A 20 -14.51 -35.84 -10.85
CA ALA A 20 -14.29 -35.57 -9.44
C ALA A 20 -14.75 -34.13 -9.17
N THR A 21 -15.87 -33.96 -8.46
CA THR A 21 -16.32 -32.66 -7.96
C THR A 21 -15.32 -32.16 -6.92
N ALA A 22 -14.40 -31.29 -7.32
CA ALA A 22 -13.51 -30.59 -6.39
C ALA A 22 -14.37 -29.72 -5.44
N PRO A 23 -14.08 -29.71 -4.13
CA PRO A 23 -14.78 -28.82 -3.22
C PRO A 23 -14.51 -27.37 -3.64
N ALA A 24 -15.58 -26.58 -3.77
CA ALA A 24 -15.46 -25.16 -4.02
C ALA A 24 -14.69 -24.54 -2.85
N ALA A 25 -13.52 -23.97 -3.14
CA ALA A 25 -12.77 -23.19 -2.16
C ALA A 25 -13.65 -22.04 -1.69
N THR A 26 -13.90 -21.95 -0.39
CA THR A 26 -14.49 -20.75 0.22
C THR A 26 -13.57 -19.59 -0.10
N ALA A 27 -14.06 -18.64 -0.88
CA ALA A 27 -13.41 -17.34 -1.04
C ALA A 27 -13.46 -16.65 0.33
N GLY A 28 -12.35 -16.69 1.06
CA GLY A 28 -12.22 -15.95 2.29
C GLY A 28 -12.48 -14.47 2.02
N THR A 29 -13.35 -13.85 2.81
CA THR A 29 -13.62 -12.42 2.73
C THR A 29 -12.33 -11.69 3.09
N MET A 30 -11.63 -11.17 2.09
CA MET A 30 -10.49 -10.26 2.29
C MET A 30 -11.04 -9.01 2.96
N SER A 31 -10.82 -8.85 4.27
CA SER A 31 -11.15 -7.60 4.96
C SER A 31 -10.29 -6.49 4.35
N THR A 32 -10.93 -5.50 3.74
CA THR A 32 -10.24 -4.33 3.19
C THR A 32 -9.68 -3.54 4.37
N GLN A 33 -8.40 -3.69 4.67
CA GLN A 33 -7.72 -2.90 5.69
C GLN A 33 -7.93 -1.40 5.39
N ALA A 34 -8.33 -0.63 6.40
CA ALA A 34 -8.63 0.79 6.21
C ALA A 34 -7.39 1.51 5.70
N LYS A 35 -7.55 2.20 4.56
CA LYS A 35 -6.50 3.02 3.95
C LYS A 35 -6.74 4.48 4.29
N HIS A 36 -5.78 5.06 4.98
CA HIS A 36 -5.76 6.47 5.34
C HIS A 36 -4.92 7.27 4.35
N THR A 37 -5.22 8.56 4.23
CA THR A 37 -4.50 9.47 3.33
C THR A 37 -4.34 10.85 3.94
N ALA A 38 -3.24 11.52 3.61
CA ALA A 38 -3.00 12.92 3.92
C ALA A 38 -2.23 13.60 2.78
N SER A 39 -2.31 14.92 2.72
CA SER A 39 -1.53 15.71 1.76
C SER A 39 -0.96 16.97 2.38
N ILE A 40 0.26 17.32 2.02
CA ILE A 40 0.91 18.58 2.39
C ILE A 40 1.05 19.41 1.11
N ALA A 41 0.50 20.63 1.12
CA ALA A 41 0.62 21.55 -0.01
C ALA A 41 2.08 22.00 -0.21
N CYS A 42 2.53 22.00 -1.47
CA CYS A 42 3.85 22.49 -1.83
C CYS A 42 3.89 24.02 -1.79
N SER A 43 5.01 24.60 -1.34
CA SER A 43 5.30 26.01 -1.62
C SER A 43 5.63 26.24 -3.10
N SER A 44 6.24 25.25 -3.76
CA SER A 44 6.53 25.22 -5.19
C SER A 44 6.60 23.78 -5.74
N PRO A 45 6.08 23.50 -6.95
CA PRO A 45 5.20 24.38 -7.73
C PRO A 45 3.86 24.59 -7.01
N LYS A 46 3.21 25.73 -7.25
CA LYS A 46 1.87 26.00 -6.69
C LYS A 46 0.89 24.94 -7.20
N ASN A 47 -0.06 24.53 -6.36
CA ASN A 47 -1.06 23.46 -6.61
C ASN A 47 -0.54 22.01 -6.62
N ALA A 48 0.77 21.78 -6.49
CA ALA A 48 1.27 20.44 -6.21
C ALA A 48 1.12 20.08 -4.73
N LYS A 49 1.18 18.78 -4.42
CA LYS A 49 1.12 18.24 -3.06
C LYS A 49 2.12 17.11 -2.86
N ALA A 50 2.63 16.98 -1.65
CA ALA A 50 3.17 15.71 -1.18
C ALA A 50 2.03 14.88 -0.60
N ASN A 51 1.79 13.71 -1.19
CA ASN A 51 0.73 12.80 -0.79
C ASN A 51 1.30 11.69 0.07
N TYR A 52 0.53 11.29 1.09
CA TYR A 52 0.88 10.23 2.01
C TYR A 52 -0.30 9.27 2.17
N SER A 53 -0.01 7.99 2.33
CA SER A 53 -1.03 7.00 2.68
C SER A 53 -0.46 5.92 3.56
N TRP A 54 -1.27 5.40 4.46
CA TRP A 54 -0.91 4.31 5.36
C TRP A 54 -2.14 3.44 5.60
N GLY A 55 -1.91 2.18 5.96
CA GLY A 55 -2.94 1.36 6.56
C GLY A 55 -2.74 1.31 8.06
N ASP A 56 -3.76 0.82 8.78
CA ASP A 56 -3.60 0.54 10.20
C ASP A 56 -2.50 -0.51 10.42
N GLY A 57 -1.69 -0.28 11.44
CA GLY A 57 -0.62 -1.19 11.84
C GLY A 57 -0.75 -1.50 13.32
N ILE A 58 -0.31 -2.68 13.73
CA ILE A 58 -0.20 -3.00 15.16
C ILE A 58 1.14 -2.45 15.64
N THR A 59 2.21 -3.22 15.49
CA THR A 59 3.54 -2.79 15.96
C THR A 59 4.27 -1.85 14.99
N ASN A 60 3.91 -1.90 13.70
CA ASN A 60 4.56 -1.15 12.65
C ASN A 60 3.54 -0.55 11.70
N VAL A 61 3.81 0.67 11.24
CA VAL A 61 3.07 1.30 10.15
C VAL A 61 3.99 1.55 8.97
N THR A 62 3.50 1.28 7.75
CA THR A 62 4.20 1.67 6.52
C THR A 62 3.51 2.89 5.94
N VAL A 63 4.21 4.01 5.92
CA VAL A 63 3.77 5.24 5.27
C VAL A 63 4.34 5.29 3.87
N TYR A 64 3.45 5.23 2.89
CA TYR A 64 3.76 5.46 1.49
C TYR A 64 3.70 6.96 1.21
N PHE A 65 4.59 7.45 0.36
CA PHE A 65 4.62 8.85 -0.04
C PHE A 65 4.78 9.00 -1.55
N ASN A 66 4.25 10.10 -2.07
CA ASN A 66 4.46 10.58 -3.42
C ASN A 66 4.60 12.11 -3.38
N ASN A 67 5.82 12.60 -3.39
CA ASN A 67 6.13 14.02 -3.26
C ASN A 67 6.22 14.69 -4.64
N HIS A 68 5.13 15.34 -5.06
CA HIS A 68 5.12 16.13 -6.31
C HIS A 68 5.72 17.53 -6.14
N CYS A 69 6.16 17.91 -4.94
CA CYS A 69 6.87 19.17 -4.74
C CYS A 69 8.24 19.10 -5.41
N SER A 70 8.75 20.25 -5.87
CA SER A 70 10.14 20.36 -6.36
C SER A 70 11.17 20.40 -5.23
N HIS A 71 10.73 20.43 -3.97
CA HIS A 71 11.55 20.57 -2.77
C HIS A 71 11.25 19.47 -1.75
N LYS A 72 12.12 19.38 -0.74
CA LYS A 72 11.94 18.45 0.38
C LYS A 72 10.72 18.83 1.21
N VAL A 73 9.92 17.86 1.61
CA VAL A 73 8.80 18.06 2.53
C VAL A 73 9.07 17.30 3.82
N SER A 74 8.96 17.99 4.95
CA SER A 74 8.96 17.37 6.27
C SER A 74 7.51 17.07 6.68
N ALA A 75 7.25 15.81 7.00
CA ALA A 75 5.96 15.32 7.45
C ALA A 75 6.09 14.70 8.84
N GLY A 76 5.19 15.08 9.73
CA GLY A 76 5.04 14.53 11.06
C GLY A 76 3.95 13.47 11.07
N ILE A 77 4.30 12.25 11.44
CA ILE A 77 3.40 11.14 11.68
C ILE A 77 2.97 11.25 13.13
N VAL A 78 1.77 11.75 13.37
CA VAL A 78 1.24 11.92 14.72
C VAL A 78 0.66 10.58 15.18
N LEU A 79 1.25 10.05 16.23
CA LEU A 79 0.82 8.83 16.91
C LEU A 79 -0.06 9.20 18.09
N GLU A 80 -1.07 8.39 18.35
CA GLU A 80 -1.91 8.48 19.54
C GLU A 80 -1.77 7.21 20.35
N ASP A 81 -1.48 7.37 21.64
CA ASP A 81 -1.49 6.28 22.62
C ASP A 81 -2.94 5.84 22.88
N THR A 82 -3.24 4.59 22.50
CA THR A 82 -4.56 3.98 22.62
C THR A 82 -4.88 3.49 24.03
N THR A 83 -3.86 3.36 24.89
CA THR A 83 -3.96 2.74 26.22
C THR A 83 -3.76 3.77 27.34
N GLY A 84 -2.94 4.80 27.11
CA GLY A 84 -2.55 5.86 28.06
C GLY A 84 -3.36 7.15 27.98
N GLY A 85 -4.63 7.11 27.56
CA GLY A 85 -5.53 8.27 27.59
C GLY A 85 -5.38 9.25 26.43
N GLY A 86 -4.84 8.82 25.28
CA GLY A 86 -4.80 9.63 24.06
C GLY A 86 -3.63 10.60 23.95
N ALA A 87 -2.54 10.35 24.70
CA ALA A 87 -1.32 11.13 24.56
C ALA A 87 -0.80 11.11 23.11
N LEU A 88 -0.35 12.26 22.62
CA LEU A 88 0.15 12.37 21.25
C LEU A 88 1.68 12.42 21.23
N SER A 89 2.27 11.70 20.28
CA SER A 89 3.68 11.78 19.94
C SER A 89 3.85 11.98 18.43
N VAL A 90 5.03 12.41 17.98
CA VAL A 90 5.28 12.68 16.56
C VAL A 90 6.56 12.00 16.10
N GLU A 91 6.43 11.19 15.06
CA GLU A 91 7.55 10.64 14.31
C GLU A 91 7.79 11.46 13.04
N CYS A 92 9.04 11.56 12.61
CA CYS A 92 9.43 12.48 11.54
C CYS A 92 9.93 11.76 10.29
N MET A 93 9.51 12.28 9.13
CA MET A 93 10.14 11.93 7.87
C MET A 93 10.30 13.11 6.94
N THR A 94 11.38 13.05 6.17
CA THR A 94 11.65 13.97 5.07
C THR A 94 11.52 13.22 3.76
N THR A 95 10.69 13.72 2.85
CA THR A 95 10.55 13.20 1.49
C THR A 95 11.26 14.14 0.53
N ASN A 96 12.12 13.59 -0.34
CA ASN A 96 12.77 14.39 -1.39
C ASN A 96 11.75 14.86 -2.42
N GLY A 97 12.01 16.00 -3.06
CA GLY A 97 11.15 16.51 -4.13
C GLY A 97 11.15 15.61 -5.36
N GLY A 98 10.00 15.45 -5.99
CA GLY A 98 9.82 14.64 -7.20
C GLY A 98 9.99 13.13 -6.99
N THR A 99 9.96 12.64 -5.75
CA THR A 99 10.16 11.20 -5.46
C THR A 99 8.93 10.56 -4.84
N SER A 100 8.83 9.25 -5.01
CA SER A 100 7.85 8.39 -4.35
C SER A 100 8.56 7.24 -3.62
N GLY A 101 7.89 6.63 -2.66
CA GLY A 101 8.46 5.54 -1.89
C GLY A 101 7.63 5.20 -0.66
N LYS A 102 8.27 4.53 0.30
CA LYS A 102 7.65 4.17 1.58
C LYS A 102 8.69 4.15 2.70
N LYS A 103 8.24 4.44 3.93
CA LYS A 103 9.03 4.31 5.16
C LYS A 103 8.21 3.55 6.20
N LYS A 104 8.87 2.58 6.86
CA LYS A 104 8.28 1.84 7.97
C LYS A 104 8.67 2.51 9.29
N PHE A 105 7.70 2.69 10.18
CA PHE A 105 7.90 3.17 11.54
C PHE A 105 7.47 2.09 12.51
N HIS A 106 8.25 1.93 13.58
CA HIS A 106 7.89 1.10 14.71
C HIS A 106 7.12 1.98 15.69
N ILE A 107 5.82 1.72 15.87
CA ILE A 107 4.94 2.55 16.69
C ILE A 107 4.63 1.90 18.05
N GLY A 108 4.95 0.61 18.21
CA GLY A 108 4.56 -0.15 19.41
C GLY A 108 3.10 -0.61 19.34
N VAL A 109 2.70 -1.51 20.24
CA VAL A 109 1.36 -2.13 20.18
C VAL A 109 0.24 -1.20 20.66
N ASP A 110 0.58 -0.20 21.47
CA ASP A 110 -0.36 0.73 22.09
C ASP A 110 -0.48 2.07 21.34
N HIS A 111 0.01 2.16 20.10
CA HIS A 111 -0.07 3.39 19.33
C HIS A 111 -0.74 3.15 17.98
N THR A 112 -1.47 4.17 17.51
CA THR A 112 -1.99 4.24 16.14
C THR A 112 -1.60 5.55 15.48
N VAL A 113 -1.52 5.57 14.15
CA VAL A 113 -1.31 6.81 13.40
C VAL A 113 -2.64 7.56 13.32
N LYS A 114 -2.75 8.65 14.08
CA LYS A 114 -3.92 9.52 14.09
C LYS A 114 -4.00 10.38 12.83
N ARG A 115 -2.87 10.96 12.42
CA ARG A 115 -2.78 11.82 11.22
C ARG A 115 -1.35 11.98 10.76
N ILE A 116 -1.18 12.45 9.52
CA ILE A 116 0.09 13.01 9.03
C ILE A 116 -0.09 14.50 8.79
N GLN A 117 0.83 15.31 9.31
CA GLN A 117 0.78 16.78 9.22
C GLN A 117 2.05 17.39 8.65
N LYS A 118 1.96 18.68 8.30
CA LYS A 118 3.11 19.46 7.82
C LYS A 118 4.06 19.75 8.97
N GLY A 119 5.33 19.43 8.79
CA GLY A 119 6.36 19.64 9.80
C GLY A 119 6.30 18.62 10.93
N CYS A 120 7.22 18.79 11.88
CA CYS A 120 7.60 17.80 12.88
C CYS A 120 7.28 18.20 14.32
N SER A 121 6.42 19.20 14.48
CA SER A 121 5.94 19.67 15.78
C SER A 121 4.53 19.15 15.98
N LEU A 122 4.15 18.81 17.21
CA LEU A 122 2.79 18.40 17.55
C LEU A 122 1.79 19.56 17.40
#